data_AF-A0A2E8DIL8-F1
#
_entry.id   AF-A0A2E8DIL8-F1
#
_cell.length_a   1.000
_cell.length_b   1.000
_cell.length_c   1.000
_cell.angle_alpha   90.00
_cell.angle_beta   90.00
_cell.angle_gamma   90.00
#
_symmetry.space_group_name_H-M   'P 1'
#
loop_
_entity.id
_entity.type
_entity.pdbx_description
1 polymer ?
#
loop_
_entity_poly.entity_id
_entity_poly.type
_entity_poly.pdbx_seq_one_letter_code
_entity_poly.pdbx_strand_id
1 'polypeptide(L)' 'DKVVGHLHLNGLLPATGLGLWVSGRASFELAQKAWTAGFAALVAVSAPSALAVETARTAGFQLAGFARDRRLNLYTGD' A
#
# COMPACT_ATOMS: atom_id res chain seq x y z
N ASP A 1 -3.93 -8.65 4.80
CA ASP A 1 -4.84 -9.39 5.70
C ASP A 1 -4.44 -9.29 7.16
N LYS A 2 -3.40 -9.96 7.66
CA LYS A 2 -3.08 -9.96 9.11
C LYS A 2 -2.96 -8.56 9.74
N VAL A 3 -2.27 -7.63 9.09
CA VAL A 3 -2.15 -6.24 9.57
C VAL A 3 -3.51 -5.55 9.63
N VAL A 4 -4.28 -5.60 8.53
CA VAL A 4 -5.63 -5.02 8.45
C VAL A 4 -6.57 -5.64 9.50
N GLY A 5 -6.54 -6.98 9.64
CA GLY A 5 -7.33 -7.71 10.61
C GLY A 5 -6.97 -7.33 12.05
N HIS A 6 -5.68 -7.18 12.36
CA HIS A 6 -5.25 -6.70 13.67
C HIS A 6 -5.79 -5.29 13.95
N LEU A 7 -5.68 -4.35 13.01
CA LEU A 7 -6.23 -3.01 13.17
C LEU A 7 -7.76 -3.04 13.36
N HIS A 8 -8.47 -3.86 12.57
CA HIS A 8 -9.91 -4.02 12.69
C HIS A 8 -10.32 -4.53 14.08
N LEU A 9 -9.69 -5.61 14.56
CA LEU A 9 -9.98 -6.23 15.85
C LEU A 9 -9.69 -5.30 17.04
N ASN A 10 -8.80 -4.32 16.87
CA ASN A 10 -8.46 -3.34 17.89
C ASN A 10 -9.19 -1.99 17.71
N GLY A 11 -10.14 -1.87 16.77
CA GLY A 11 -10.86 -0.62 16.52
C GLY A 11 -9.99 0.52 15.98
N LEU A 12 -8.89 0.19 15.31
CA LEU A 12 -7.88 1.15 14.79
C LEU A 12 -8.04 1.43 13.28
N LEU A 13 -9.18 1.04 12.68
CA LEU A 13 -9.53 1.43 11.31
C LEU A 13 -10.46 2.66 11.33
N PRO A 14 -10.37 3.55 10.32
CA PRO A 14 -9.44 3.53 9.19
C PRO A 14 -7.98 3.81 9.63
N ALA A 15 -7.02 3.24 8.92
CA ALA A 15 -5.58 3.38 9.17
C ALA A 15 -5.02 4.75 8.72
N THR A 16 -5.80 5.81 8.93
CA THR A 16 -5.50 7.17 8.47
C THR A 16 -4.17 7.65 9.03
N GLY A 17 -3.33 8.24 8.18
CA GLY A 17 -1.99 8.70 8.55
C GLY A 17 -0.93 7.61 8.64
N LEU A 18 -1.27 6.34 8.38
CA LEU A 18 -0.33 5.23 8.34
C LEU A 18 0.01 4.82 6.90
N GLY A 19 1.22 4.29 6.72
CA GLY A 19 1.64 3.59 5.50
C GLY A 19 1.79 2.09 5.75
N LEU A 20 1.44 1.27 4.76
CA LEU A 20 1.63 -0.17 4.80
C LEU A 20 2.93 -0.55 4.08
N TRP A 21 3.88 -1.14 4.79
CA TRP A 21 5.13 -1.66 4.21
C TRP A 21 5.07 -3.17 4.04
N VAL A 22 5.43 -3.68 2.85
CA VAL A 22 5.45 -5.11 2.55
C VAL A 22 6.77 -5.56 1.94
N SER A 23 7.24 -6.74 2.33
CA SER A 23 8.48 -7.34 1.81
C SER A 23 8.33 -7.95 0.42
N GLY A 24 7.10 -8.26 0.01
CA GLY A 24 6.78 -8.88 -1.29
C GLY A 24 6.59 -7.86 -2.42
N ARG A 25 5.95 -8.33 -3.49
CA ARG A 25 5.44 -7.49 -4.58
C ARG A 25 4.12 -6.82 -4.17
N ALA A 26 3.84 -5.64 -4.70
CA ALA A 26 2.51 -5.03 -4.59
C ALA A 26 1.60 -5.61 -5.70
N SER A 27 0.69 -6.51 -5.33
CA SER A 27 -0.37 -6.98 -6.21
C SER A 27 -1.57 -6.03 -6.19
N PHE A 28 -2.47 -6.17 -7.17
CA PHE A 28 -3.75 -5.49 -7.22
C PHE A 28 -4.53 -5.64 -5.89
N GLU A 29 -4.71 -6.88 -5.45
CA GLU A 29 -5.46 -7.19 -4.23
C GLU A 29 -4.84 -6.55 -3.00
N LEU A 30 -3.51 -6.44 -2.95
CA LEU A 30 -2.81 -5.85 -1.82
C LEU A 30 -2.96 -4.32 -1.81
N ALA A 31 -2.90 -3.68 -2.99
CA ALA A 31 -3.22 -2.26 -3.14
C ALA A 31 -4.67 -1.96 -2.76
N GLN A 32 -5.62 -2.76 -3.23
CA GLN A 32 -7.04 -2.63 -2.88
C GLN A 32 -7.25 -2.77 -1.36
N LYS A 33 -6.66 -3.79 -0.73
CA LYS A 33 -6.74 -3.98 0.73
C LYS A 33 -6.14 -2.81 1.51
N ALA A 34 -5.00 -2.29 1.08
CA ALA A 34 -4.36 -1.15 1.73
C ALA A 34 -5.26 0.10 1.66
N TRP A 35 -5.78 0.39 0.47
CA TRP A 35 -6.68 1.52 0.27
C TRP A 35 -8.00 1.38 1.05
N THR A 36 -8.66 0.21 0.96
CA THR A 36 -9.91 -0.05 1.70
C THR A 36 -9.72 0.03 3.21
N ALA A 37 -8.54 -0.34 3.73
CA ALA A 37 -8.22 -0.18 5.15
C ALA A 37 -7.90 1.27 5.56
N GLY A 38 -7.81 2.21 4.61
CA GLY A 38 -7.58 3.64 4.86
C GLY A 38 -6.10 4.03 5.02
N PHE A 39 -5.16 3.18 4.57
CA PHE A 39 -3.74 3.56 4.56
C PHE A 39 -3.51 4.68 3.53
N ALA A 40 -2.61 5.61 3.87
CA ALA A 40 -2.21 6.70 2.98
C ALA A 40 -1.27 6.22 1.85
N ALA A 41 -0.46 5.19 2.14
CA ALA A 41 0.53 4.67 1.21
C ALA A 41 0.70 3.15 1.31
N LEU A 42 1.06 2.52 0.19
CA LEU A 42 1.60 1.17 0.12
C LEU A 42 3.04 1.23 -0.40
N VAL A 43 3.97 0.67 0.36
CA VAL A 43 5.39 0.57 -0.01
C VAL A 43 5.79 -0.90 -0.10
N ALA A 44 6.27 -1.31 -1.28
CA ALA A 44 6.75 -2.65 -1.53
C ALA A 44 8.27 -2.68 -1.75
N VAL A 45 8.93 -3.66 -1.15
CA VAL A 45 10.35 -3.94 -1.37
C VAL A 45 10.61 -4.43 -2.80
N SER A 46 9.62 -5.05 -3.45
CA SER A 46 9.70 -5.55 -4.83
C SER A 46 8.81 -4.76 -5.80
N ALA A 47 8.76 -5.18 -7.06
CA ALA A 47 7.98 -4.52 -8.10
C ALA A 47 6.45 -4.52 -7.79
N PRO A 48 5.73 -3.44 -8.14
CA PRO A 48 4.27 -3.47 -8.27
C PRO A 48 3.83 -4.11 -9.59
N SER A 49 2.61 -4.65 -9.66
CA SER A 49 1.99 -4.98 -10.95
C SER A 49 1.41 -3.74 -11.62
N ALA A 50 1.28 -3.75 -12.95
CA ALA A 50 0.65 -2.65 -13.69
C ALA A 50 -0.77 -2.35 -13.17
N LEU A 51 -1.54 -3.40 -12.87
CA LEU A 51 -2.89 -3.25 -12.31
C LEU A 51 -2.89 -2.66 -10.90
N ALA A 52 -1.88 -2.95 -10.07
CA ALA A 52 -1.73 -2.31 -8.76
C ALA A 52 -1.47 -0.80 -8.89
N VAL A 53 -0.64 -0.40 -9.86
CA VAL A 53 -0.37 1.02 -10.17
C VAL A 53 -1.65 1.73 -10.61
N GLU A 54 -2.41 1.14 -11.54
CA GLU A 54 -3.67 1.73 -11.99
C GLU A 54 -4.69 1.85 -10.86
N THR A 55 -4.76 0.85 -10.00
CA THR A 55 -5.64 0.86 -8.82
C THR A 55 -5.26 1.98 -7.88
N ALA A 56 -3.96 2.14 -7.57
CA ALA A 56 -3.49 3.20 -6.71
C ALA A 56 -3.75 4.60 -7.31
N ARG A 57 -3.61 4.74 -8.63
CA ARG A 57 -3.90 5.97 -9.36
C ARG A 57 -5.38 6.32 -9.29
N THR A 58 -6.26 5.38 -9.62
CA THR A 58 -7.71 5.56 -9.56
C THR A 58 -8.19 5.85 -8.13
N ALA A 59 -7.60 5.20 -7.14
CA ALA A 59 -7.95 5.34 -5.74
C ALA A 59 -7.32 6.58 -5.07
N GLY A 60 -6.41 7.29 -5.75
CA GLY A 60 -5.76 8.50 -5.26
C GLY A 60 -4.83 8.28 -4.06
N PHE A 61 -4.23 7.09 -3.90
CA PHE A 61 -3.31 6.81 -2.80
C PHE A 61 -1.91 6.45 -3.30
N GLN A 62 -0.90 6.64 -2.44
CA GLN A 62 0.50 6.52 -2.82
C GLN A 62 0.93 5.05 -2.94
N LEU A 63 1.62 4.74 -4.04
CA LEU A 63 2.23 3.43 -4.26
C LEU A 63 3.72 3.60 -4.58
N ALA A 64 4.56 2.96 -3.78
CA ALA A 64 5.99 2.86 -4.01
C ALA A 64 6.44 1.41 -4.15
N GLY A 65 7.42 1.19 -5.02
CA GLY A 65 8.04 -0.12 -5.26
C GLY A 65 9.55 -0.05 -5.24
N PHE A 66 10.20 -1.23 -5.22
CA PHE A 66 11.66 -1.35 -5.15
C PHE A 66 12.28 -0.62 -3.96
N ALA A 67 11.56 -0.55 -2.83
CA ALA A 67 12.04 0.14 -1.64
C ALA A 67 13.19 -0.64 -0.98
N ARG A 68 14.41 -0.11 -1.11
CA ARG A 68 15.65 -0.67 -0.53
C ARG A 68 16.58 0.44 -0.07
N ASP A 69 17.27 0.20 1.03
CA ASP A 69 18.20 1.14 1.66
C ASP A 69 17.55 2.52 1.86
N ARG A 70 18.01 3.53 1.13
CA ARG A 70 17.52 4.92 1.17
C ARG A 70 16.83 5.33 -0.13
N ARG A 71 16.31 4.37 -0.90
CA ARG A 71 15.68 4.60 -2.21
C ARG A 71 14.38 3.80 -2.37
N LEU A 72 13.48 4.36 -3.16
CA LEU A 72 12.26 3.73 -3.65
C LEU A 72 11.87 4.42 -4.96
N ASN A 73 10.98 3.79 -5.72
CA ASN A 73 10.35 4.40 -6.88
C ASN A 73 8.89 4.70 -6.55
N LEU A 74 8.48 5.96 -6.67
CA LEU A 74 7.09 6.35 -6.54
C LEU A 74 6.37 6.12 -7.89
N TYR A 75 5.21 5.48 -7.84
CA TYR A 75 4.39 5.17 -9.01
C TYR A 75 3.10 6.01 -9.07
N THR A 76 2.61 6.49 -7.91
CA THR A 76 1.39 7.30 -7.77
C THR A 76 1.49 8.25 -6.57
N GLY A 77 0.73 9.36 -6.61
CA GLY A 77 0.56 10.29 -5.50
C GLY A 77 1.63 11.38 -5.39
N ASP A 78 1.96 11.98 -6.53
CA ASP A 78 2.67 13.27 -6.64
C ASP A 78 1.81 14.44 -6.11
#